data_AF-A0ABD7L6S2-F1
#
_entry.id   AF-A0ABD7L6S2-F1
#
_cell.length_a   1.000
_cell.length_b   1.000
_cell.length_c   1.000
_cell.angle_alpha   90.00
_cell.angle_beta   90.00
_cell.angle_gamma   90.00
#
_symmetry.space_group_name_H-M   'P 1'
#
loop_
_entity.id
_entity.type
_entity.pdbx_description
1 polymer ?
#
loop_
_entity_poly.entity_id
_entity_poly.type
_entity_poly.pdbx_seq_one_letter_code
_entity_poly.pdbx_strand_id
1 'polypeptide(L)'
;MLKQLDPLKKEFDGNVFGVDAQSRDALFRKAKTAAALRDLHFHDARREALTRLSKIFNVMELAKISGHRDLRILQAVYYAPHAADLADKLHQAST
;
A
#
# COMPACT_ATOMS: atom_id res chain seq x y z
N MET A 1 5.87 -3.09 18.41
CA MET A 1 5.99 -4.09 17.31
C MET A 1 4.76 -5.01 17.34
N LEU A 2 4.27 -5.48 16.19
CA LEU A 2 3.01 -6.23 16.02
C LEU A 2 3.07 -7.65 16.63
N LYS A 3 2.94 -7.76 17.96
CA LYS A 3 2.96 -9.05 18.69
C LYS A 3 1.91 -10.06 18.22
N GLN A 4 0.83 -9.57 17.59
CA GLN A 4 -0.23 -10.40 17.02
C GLN A 4 0.28 -11.36 15.92
N LEU A 5 1.42 -11.08 15.29
CA LEU A 5 2.02 -11.90 14.24
C LEU A 5 3.02 -12.93 14.77
N ASP A 6 3.32 -12.94 16.07
CA ASP A 6 4.29 -13.87 16.65
C ASP A 6 3.90 -15.35 16.52
N PRO A 7 2.61 -15.75 16.49
CA PRO A 7 2.24 -17.13 16.17
C PRO A 7 2.72 -17.56 14.77
N LEU A 8 2.59 -16.70 13.76
CA LEU A 8 3.00 -17.00 12.38
C LEU A 8 4.51 -17.15 12.25
N LYS A 9 5.30 -16.44 13.06
CA LYS A 9 6.75 -16.62 13.10
C LYS A 9 7.17 -18.01 13.58
N LYS A 10 6.40 -18.65 14.45
CA LYS A 10 6.68 -20.02 14.88
C LYS A 10 6.38 -21.03 13.77
N GLU A 11 5.38 -20.74 12.96
CA GLU A 11 4.96 -21.58 11.83
C GLU A 11 5.95 -21.53 10.66
N PHE A 12 6.61 -20.38 10.47
CA PHE A 12 7.47 -20.12 9.31
C PHE A 12 8.93 -19.82 9.71
N ASP A 13 9.49 -20.58 10.66
CA ASP A 13 10.91 -20.54 11.04
C ASP A 13 11.48 -19.11 11.23
N GLY A 14 10.72 -18.26 11.91
CA GLY A 14 11.09 -16.88 12.22
C GLY A 14 10.59 -15.82 11.23
N ASN A 15 10.06 -16.21 10.08
CA ASN A 15 9.42 -15.32 9.11
C ASN A 15 7.91 -15.25 9.33
N VAL A 16 7.24 -14.18 8.91
CA VAL A 16 5.76 -14.11 9.02
C VAL A 16 5.06 -14.78 7.84
N PHE A 17 5.71 -14.78 6.67
CA PHE A 17 5.10 -15.22 5.41
C PHE A 17 5.77 -16.46 4.81
N GLY A 18 6.72 -17.10 5.52
CA GLY A 18 7.44 -18.27 4.99
C GLY A 18 8.27 -18.00 3.74
N VAL A 19 8.54 -16.74 3.43
CA VAL A 19 9.32 -16.33 2.24
C VAL A 19 10.50 -15.48 2.70
N ASP A 20 11.70 -15.90 2.34
CA ASP A 20 12.92 -15.14 2.57
C ASP A 20 13.02 -13.94 1.62
N ALA A 21 13.79 -12.93 2.02
CA ALA A 21 13.89 -11.68 1.26
C ALA A 21 14.45 -11.87 -0.17
N GLN A 22 15.33 -12.86 -0.38
CA GLN A 22 15.96 -13.12 -1.68
C GLN A 22 14.98 -13.80 -2.65
N SER A 23 14.12 -14.70 -2.15
CA SER A 23 13.15 -15.43 -2.96
C SER A 23 11.93 -14.60 -3.37
N ARG A 24 11.63 -13.49 -2.67
CA ARG A 24 10.45 -12.65 -2.95
C ARG A 24 10.36 -12.19 -4.39
N ASP A 25 11.47 -11.71 -4.95
CA ASP A 25 11.47 -11.18 -6.32
C ASP A 25 11.32 -12.30 -7.36
N ALA A 26 11.95 -13.46 -7.13
CA ALA A 26 11.78 -14.64 -7.98
C ALA A 26 10.32 -15.14 -7.98
N LEU A 27 9.70 -15.23 -6.80
CA LEU A 27 8.30 -15.63 -6.66
C LEU A 27 7.35 -14.63 -7.32
N PHE A 28 7.61 -13.31 -7.17
CA PHE A 28 6.81 -12.28 -7.84
C PHE A 28 6.91 -12.40 -9.36
N ARG A 29 8.11 -12.58 -9.92
CA ARG A 29 8.30 -12.77 -11.36
C ARG A 29 7.58 -14.02 -11.87
N LYS A 30 7.65 -15.13 -11.12
CA LYS A 30 6.92 -16.37 -11.46
C LYS A 30 5.41 -16.14 -11.49
N ALA A 31 4.86 -15.48 -10.47
CA ALA A 31 3.44 -15.14 -10.41
C ALA A 31 3.02 -14.19 -11.55
N LYS A 32 3.84 -13.18 -11.85
CA LYS A 32 3.63 -12.25 -12.98
C LYS A 32 3.55 -12.98 -14.32
N THR A 33 4.49 -13.90 -14.57
CA THR A 33 4.52 -14.72 -15.79
C THR A 33 3.29 -15.62 -15.86
N ALA A 34 2.91 -16.29 -14.77
CA ALA A 34 1.73 -17.14 -14.71
C ALA A 34 0.43 -16.37 -14.97
N ALA A 35 0.35 -15.12 -14.54
CA ALA A 35 -0.78 -14.22 -14.79
C ALA A 35 -0.74 -13.54 -16.18
N ALA A 36 0.25 -13.83 -17.02
CA ALA A 36 0.47 -13.22 -18.33
C ALA A 36 0.54 -11.67 -18.32
N LEU A 37 0.99 -11.08 -17.20
CA LEU A 37 1.08 -9.63 -17.04
C LEU A 37 2.42 -9.12 -17.57
N ARG A 38 2.35 -8.13 -18.48
CA ARG A 38 3.53 -7.44 -19.03
C ARG A 38 3.77 -6.13 -18.27
N ASP A 39 5.03 -5.73 -18.18
CA ASP A 39 5.46 -4.45 -17.62
C ASP A 39 5.00 -4.14 -16.17
N LEU A 40 4.67 -5.18 -15.41
CA LEU A 40 4.34 -5.04 -13.98
C LEU A 40 5.59 -5.21 -13.12
N HIS A 41 5.83 -4.26 -12.21
CA HIS A 41 6.91 -4.29 -11.24
C HIS A 41 6.37 -4.45 -9.82
N PHE A 42 7.20 -4.98 -8.91
CA PHE A 42 6.78 -5.20 -7.51
C PHE A 42 6.37 -3.90 -6.81
N HIS A 43 7.02 -2.78 -7.13
CA HIS A 43 6.70 -1.47 -6.53
C HIS A 43 5.34 -0.92 -6.99
N ASP A 44 4.79 -1.38 -8.11
CA ASP A 44 3.45 -0.97 -8.57
C ASP A 44 2.35 -1.47 -7.63
N ALA A 45 2.57 -2.59 -6.93
CA ALA A 45 1.64 -3.06 -5.90
C ALA A 45 1.48 -2.04 -4.77
N ARG A 46 2.57 -1.38 -4.37
CA ARG A 46 2.52 -0.29 -3.39
C ARG A 46 1.80 0.93 -3.96
N ARG A 47 2.05 1.28 -5.23
CA ARG A 47 1.37 2.40 -5.88
C ARG A 47 -0.13 2.19 -5.91
N GLU A 48 -0.57 1.03 -6.38
CA GLU A 48 -1.98 0.66 -6.46
C GLU A 48 -2.66 0.65 -5.08
N ALA A 49 -2.02 0.06 -4.07
CA ALA A 49 -2.54 0.07 -2.71
C ALA A 49 -2.75 1.51 -2.18
N LEU A 50 -1.79 2.40 -2.41
CA LEU A 50 -1.90 3.79 -1.96
C LEU A 50 -2.94 4.60 -2.72
N THR A 51 -3.07 4.39 -4.03
CA THR A 51 -4.14 5.00 -4.84
C THR A 51 -5.54 4.53 -4.40
N ARG A 52 -5.70 3.29 -3.97
CA ARG A 52 -6.98 2.82 -3.41
C ARG A 52 -7.25 3.41 -2.04
N LEU A 53 -6.23 3.40 -1.17
CA LEU A 53 -6.36 3.92 0.20
C LEU A 53 -6.58 5.43 0.23
N SER A 54 -6.13 6.19 -0.77
CA SER A 54 -6.35 7.64 -0.80
C SER A 54 -7.79 8.06 -0.97
N LYS A 55 -8.67 7.14 -1.39
CA LYS A 55 -10.13 7.34 -1.40
C LYS A 55 -10.74 7.29 0.00
N ILE A 56 -10.03 6.73 0.97
CA ILE A 56 -10.50 6.50 2.35
C ILE A 56 -9.74 7.41 3.33
N PHE A 57 -8.42 7.51 3.16
CA PHE A 57 -7.51 8.15 4.09
C PHE A 57 -6.91 9.43 3.50
N ASN A 58 -6.69 10.42 4.36
CA ASN A 58 -5.98 11.64 3.98
C ASN A 58 -4.46 11.41 3.84
N VAL A 59 -3.75 12.39 3.30
CA VAL A 59 -2.30 12.34 3.05
C VAL A 59 -1.48 11.97 4.28
N MET A 60 -1.83 12.50 5.46
CA MET A 60 -1.07 12.26 6.69
C MET A 60 -1.27 10.85 7.23
N GLU A 61 -2.49 10.32 7.09
CA GLU A 61 -2.83 8.94 7.43
C GLU A 61 -2.14 7.97 6.47
N LEU A 62 -2.19 8.24 5.17
CA LEU A 62 -1.45 7.48 4.16
C LEU A 62 0.05 7.44 4.46
N ALA A 63 0.63 8.54 4.92
CA ALA A 63 2.05 8.58 5.30
C ALA A 63 2.37 7.63 6.46
N LYS A 64 1.53 7.62 7.50
CA LYS A 64 1.67 6.69 8.62
C LYS A 64 1.49 5.24 8.19
N ILE A 65 0.48 4.94 7.38
CA ILE A 65 0.19 3.58 6.89
C ILE A 65 1.35 3.08 6.01
N SER A 66 1.79 3.92 5.08
CA SER A 66 2.78 3.55 4.08
C SER A 66 4.23 3.61 4.60
N GLY A 67 4.47 4.31 5.71
CA GLY A 67 5.81 4.58 6.24
C GLY A 67 6.61 5.58 5.40
N HIS A 68 5.96 6.43 4.59
CA HIS A 68 6.66 7.51 3.89
C HIS A 68 7.04 8.63 4.86
N ARG A 69 8.31 9.02 4.84
CA ARG A 69 8.82 10.20 5.55
C ARG A 69 8.58 11.49 4.77
N ASP A 70 8.61 11.42 3.44
CA ASP A 70 8.35 12.54 2.54
C ASP A 70 6.93 12.46 1.98
N LEU A 71 6.13 13.49 2.28
CA LEU A 71 4.72 13.58 1.91
C LEU A 71 4.51 14.08 0.48
N ARG A 72 5.52 14.69 -0.15
CA ARG A 72 5.39 15.32 -1.47
C ARG A 72 4.97 14.30 -2.53
N ILE A 73 5.54 13.09 -2.47
CA ILE A 73 5.16 12.01 -3.38
C ILE A 73 3.74 11.51 -3.12
N LEU A 74 3.27 11.55 -1.87
CA LEU A 74 1.91 11.14 -1.55
C LEU A 74 0.88 12.14 -2.08
N GLN A 75 1.15 13.43 -1.92
CA GLN A 75 0.32 14.49 -2.50
C GLN A 75 0.35 14.44 -4.03
N ALA A 76 1.52 14.35 -4.65
CA ALA A 76 1.64 14.44 -6.10
C ALA A 76 1.15 13.20 -6.85
N VAL A 77 1.29 12.00 -6.26
CA VAL A 77 1.09 10.73 -7.00
C VAL A 77 -0.19 10.00 -6.57
N TYR A 78 -0.60 10.09 -5.30
CA TYR A 78 -1.68 9.25 -4.78
C TYR A 78 -2.90 10.04 -4.28
N TYR A 79 -2.73 11.30 -3.89
CA TYR A 79 -3.81 12.13 -3.36
C TYR A 79 -4.24 13.18 -4.38
N ALA A 80 -5.26 12.85 -5.17
CA ALA A 80 -5.87 13.75 -6.15
C ALA A 80 -7.40 13.79 -5.96
N PRO A 81 -7.91 14.36 -4.86
CA PRO A 81 -9.34 14.50 -4.66
C PRO A 81 -9.94 15.41 -5.73
N HIS A 82 -11.14 15.08 -6.23
CA HIS A 82 -11.85 15.99 -7.12
C HIS A 82 -12.40 17.18 -6.31
N ALA A 83 -12.46 18.36 -6.93
CA ALA A 83 -13.00 19.54 -6.27
C ALA A 83 -14.44 19.32 -5.75
N ALA A 84 -15.23 18.50 -6.46
CA ALA A 84 -16.54 18.06 -6.03
C ALA A 84 -16.51 17.30 -4.70
N ASP A 85 -15.61 16.32 -4.56
CA ASP A 85 -15.47 15.53 -3.32
C ASP A 85 -15.11 16.42 -2.11
N LEU A 86 -14.32 17.47 -2.35
CA LEU A 86 -13.97 18.45 -1.32
C LEU A 86 -15.15 19.36 -0.95
N ALA A 87 -15.95 19.77 -1.94
CA ALA A 87 -17.16 20.56 -1.71
C ALA A 87 -18.23 19.77 -0.94
N ASP A 88 -18.40 18.50 -1.26
CA ASP A 88 -19.31 17.60 -0.54
C ASP A 88 -18.86 17.41 0.92
N LYS A 89 -17.56 17.21 1.15
CA LYS A 89 -16.99 17.17 2.50
C LYS A 89 -17.22 18.45 3.28
N LEU A 90 -17.09 19.61 2.65
CA LEU A 90 -17.34 20.92 3.29
C LEU A 90 -18.81 21.09 3.68
N HIS A 91 -19.74 20.66 2.82
CA HIS A 91 -21.18 20.67 3.11
C HIS A 91 -21.54 19.77 4.28
N GLN A 92 -21.00 18.55 4.32
CA GLN A 92 -21.22 17.61 5.41
C GLN A 92 -20.68 18.11 6.76
N ALA A 93 -19.58 18.84 6.76
CA ALA A 93 -18.99 19.39 7.99
C ALA A 93 -19.72 20.64 8.52
N SER A 94 -20.56 21.27 7.71
CA SER A 94 -21.29 22.51 8.03
C SER A 94 -22.74 22.25 8.48
N THR A 95 -23.17 20.99 8.52
CA THR A 95 -24.48 20.52 8.99
C THR A 95 -24.33 19.86 10.35
#